data_AF-A0A1S3YNB2-F1
#
_entry.id   AF-A0A1S3YNB2-F1
#
_cell.length_a   1.000
_cell.length_b   1.000
_cell.length_c   1.000
_cell.angle_alpha   90.00
_cell.angle_beta   90.00
_cell.angle_gamma   90.00
#
_symmetry.space_group_name_H-M   'P 1'
#
loop_
_entity.id
_entity.type
_entity.pdbx_description
1 polymer ?
#
loop_
_entity_poly.entity_id
_entity_poly.type
_entity_poly.pdbx_seq_one_letter_code
_entity_poly.pdbx_strand_id
1 'polypeptide(L)'
;VFNLDSMLFRINSEGIEFIVDLKKRTCDCMEFQLDELPCPHAIAAINKRYLQKSDYCSNWYSKETWLKTYEGHVNTVGDQKLWDIPQSVQSEITKPPDVEILQGRRQKKRHIPVTESVSFKSTKCSRCKQVGHNRTTCLSSPAPYPYSKKHTEKYSNFSNPWSEFRLSLLYDIFEM
;
A
#
# COMPACT_ATOMS: atom_id res chain seq x y z
N VAL A 1 28.32 12.73 -31.06
CA VAL A 1 26.88 12.39 -31.10
C VAL A 1 26.59 11.47 -29.91
N PHE A 2 26.06 12.01 -28.82
CA PHE A 2 25.70 11.18 -27.67
C PHE A 2 24.37 10.49 -27.99
N ASN A 3 24.44 9.20 -28.32
CA ASN A 3 23.27 8.35 -28.46
C ASN A 3 22.74 8.07 -27.03
N LEU A 4 21.93 8.98 -26.51
CA LEU A 4 21.09 8.69 -25.36
C LEU A 4 19.95 7.83 -25.89
N ASP A 5 20.14 6.53 -25.71
CA ASP A 5 19.26 5.49 -26.19
C ASP A 5 17.80 5.84 -25.84
N SER A 6 16.90 5.81 -26.83
CA SER A 6 15.54 6.38 -26.80
C SER A 6 14.62 5.84 -25.68
N MET A 7 15.11 4.94 -24.82
CA MET A 7 14.35 4.16 -23.84
C MET A 7 14.77 4.41 -22.38
N LEU A 8 15.65 5.39 -22.12
CA LEU A 8 16.01 5.82 -20.77
C LEU A 8 15.20 7.07 -20.37
N PHE A 9 14.58 7.04 -19.19
CA PHE A 9 13.71 8.11 -18.70
C PHE A 9 14.10 8.53 -17.30
N ARG A 10 13.96 9.83 -17.03
CA ARG A 10 13.93 10.39 -15.68
C ARG A 10 12.49 10.70 -15.31
N ILE A 11 12.02 10.11 -14.23
CA ILE A 11 10.65 10.25 -13.71
C ILE A 11 10.75 10.88 -12.32
N ASN A 12 10.01 11.95 -12.06
CA ASN A 12 9.91 12.54 -10.73
C ASN A 12 8.64 12.04 -10.05
N SER A 13 8.79 11.43 -8.87
CA SER A 13 7.69 10.98 -8.03
C SER A 13 7.91 11.53 -6.62
N GLU A 14 6.96 12.32 -6.14
CA GLU A 14 6.99 12.93 -4.80
C GLU A 14 8.26 13.75 -4.49
N GLY A 15 8.90 14.33 -5.50
CA GLY A 15 10.12 15.11 -5.36
C GLY A 15 11.41 14.28 -5.39
N ILE A 16 11.31 12.97 -5.59
CA ILE A 16 12.44 12.06 -5.80
C ILE A 16 12.53 11.73 -7.30
N GLU A 17 13.74 11.77 -7.86
CA GLU A 17 13.98 11.37 -9.24
C GLU A 17 14.35 9.89 -9.34
N PHE A 18 13.73 9.19 -10.27
CA PHE A 18 13.99 7.79 -10.60
C PHE A 18 14.42 7.68 -12.06
N ILE A 19 15.46 6.89 -12.30
CA ILE A 19 15.87 6.49 -13.64
C ILE A 19 15.16 5.18 -13.99
N VAL A 20 14.56 5.15 -15.18
CA VAL A 20 13.88 3.99 -15.75
C VAL A 20 14.53 3.67 -17.09
N ASP A 21 15.00 2.44 -17.25
CA ASP A 21 15.47 1.90 -18.53
C ASP A 21 14.46 0.85 -19.01
N LEU A 22 13.66 1.21 -20.03
CA LEU A 22 12.65 0.30 -20.56
C LEU A 22 13.27 -0.85 -21.38
N LYS A 23 14.46 -0.68 -21.97
CA LYS A 23 15.12 -1.78 -22.70
C LYS A 23 15.60 -2.85 -21.75
N LYS A 24 16.21 -2.44 -20.64
CA LYS A 24 16.71 -3.36 -19.62
C LYS A 24 15.64 -3.81 -18.63
N ARG A 25 14.45 -3.19 -18.68
CA ARG A 25 13.35 -3.41 -17.74
C ARG A 25 13.78 -3.15 -16.29
N THR A 26 14.46 -2.03 -16.07
CA THR A 26 14.98 -1.65 -14.74
C THR A 26 14.49 -0.28 -14.30
N CYS A 27 14.24 -0.13 -13.00
CA CYS A 27 13.97 1.15 -12.36
C CYS A 27 14.78 1.27 -11.06
N ASP A 28 15.20 2.48 -10.71
CA ASP A 28 15.87 2.75 -9.43
C ASP A 28 15.02 2.34 -8.20
N CYS A 29 13.69 2.24 -8.33
CA CYS A 29 12.83 1.73 -7.26
C CYS A 29 12.90 0.20 -7.06
N MET A 30 13.64 -0.53 -7.91
CA MET A 30 13.84 -1.99 -7.91
C MET A 30 12.61 -2.86 -8.14
N GLU A 31 11.39 -2.34 -7.97
CA GLU A 31 10.15 -3.10 -8.19
C GLU A 31 10.05 -3.70 -9.59
N PHE A 32 10.51 -2.97 -10.63
CA PHE A 32 10.44 -3.47 -12.01
C PHE A 32 11.32 -4.71 -12.22
N GLN A 33 12.46 -4.77 -11.56
CA GLN A 33 13.40 -5.90 -11.62
C GLN A 33 12.93 -7.08 -10.76
N LEU A 34 12.36 -6.79 -9.58
CA LEU A 34 11.98 -7.80 -8.60
C LEU A 34 10.67 -8.49 -8.95
N ASP A 35 9.65 -7.70 -9.30
CA ASP A 35 8.34 -8.24 -9.65
C ASP A 35 8.27 -8.65 -11.13
N GLU A 36 9.29 -8.30 -11.93
CA GLU A 36 9.32 -8.44 -13.40
C GLU A 36 8.10 -7.85 -14.12
N LEU A 37 7.41 -6.93 -13.44
CA LEU A 37 6.24 -6.17 -13.90
C LEU A 37 6.55 -4.68 -13.89
N PRO A 38 6.01 -3.89 -14.83
CA PRO A 38 6.21 -2.45 -14.85
C PRO A 38 5.75 -1.81 -13.53
N CYS A 39 6.69 -1.20 -12.80
CA CYS A 39 6.38 -0.38 -11.64
C CYS A 39 5.70 0.94 -12.06
N PRO A 40 5.14 1.75 -11.13
CA PRO A 40 4.49 3.02 -11.46
C PRO A 40 5.37 3.97 -12.29
N HIS A 41 6.67 4.02 -12.01
CA HIS A 41 7.63 4.82 -12.77
C HIS A 41 7.83 4.28 -14.20
N ALA A 42 7.93 2.95 -14.34
CA ALA A 42 8.04 2.30 -15.64
C ALA A 42 6.78 2.52 -16.49
N ILE A 43 5.59 2.41 -15.88
CA ILE A 43 4.32 2.70 -16.56
C ILE A 43 4.27 4.14 -17.07
N ALA A 44 4.72 5.11 -16.25
CA ALA A 44 4.80 6.51 -16.69
C ALA A 44 5.73 6.69 -17.90
N ALA A 45 6.89 6.01 -17.91
CA ALA A 45 7.81 6.01 -19.04
C ALA A 45 7.24 5.34 -20.30
N ILE A 46 6.56 4.20 -20.15
CA ILE A 46 5.89 3.46 -21.23
C ILE A 46 4.80 4.32 -21.87
N ASN A 47 3.93 4.94 -21.05
CA ASN A 47 2.86 5.81 -21.51
C ASN A 47 3.41 7.03 -22.29
N LYS A 48 4.57 7.58 -21.86
CA LYS A 48 5.22 8.70 -22.56
C LYS A 48 5.67 8.35 -23.98
N ARG A 49 5.87 7.07 -24.28
CA ARG A 49 6.21 6.56 -25.61
C ARG A 49 5.04 5.92 -26.34
N TYR A 50 3.83 5.93 -25.76
CA TYR A 50 2.65 5.28 -26.33
C TYR A 50 2.89 3.79 -26.63
N LEU A 51 3.68 3.13 -25.78
CA LEU A 51 3.97 1.69 -25.89
C LEU A 51 2.96 0.87 -25.09
N GLN A 52 2.81 -0.40 -25.44
CA GLN A 52 1.95 -1.31 -24.70
C GLN A 52 2.63 -1.77 -23.42
N LYS A 53 1.89 -1.77 -22.30
CA LYS A 53 2.42 -2.17 -20.98
C LYS A 53 2.71 -3.67 -20.92
N SER A 54 1.88 -4.47 -21.60
CA SER A 54 2.01 -5.94 -21.69
C SER A 54 3.37 -6.39 -22.20
N ASP A 55 3.96 -5.64 -23.14
CA ASP A 55 5.27 -5.95 -23.75
C ASP A 55 6.42 -5.88 -22.73
N TYR A 56 6.17 -5.21 -21.60
CA TYR A 56 7.12 -5.03 -20.50
C TYR A 56 6.80 -5.89 -19.28
N CYS A 57 5.81 -6.77 -19.36
CA CYS A 57 5.51 -7.79 -18.35
C CYS A 57 6.32 -9.06 -18.64
N SER A 58 6.60 -9.86 -17.60
CA SER A 58 7.30 -11.14 -17.77
C SER A 58 6.36 -12.21 -18.32
N ASN A 59 6.91 -13.18 -19.05
CA ASN A 59 6.13 -14.31 -19.55
C ASN A 59 5.51 -15.13 -18.42
N TRP A 60 6.06 -15.07 -17.20
CA TRP A 60 5.46 -15.69 -16.01
C TRP A 60 4.03 -15.22 -15.73
N TYR A 61 3.71 -13.99 -16.12
CA TYR A 61 2.39 -13.41 -15.96
C TYR A 61 1.49 -13.63 -17.18
N SER A 62 1.97 -14.24 -18.26
CA SER A 62 1.12 -14.50 -19.43
C SER A 62 0.06 -15.56 -19.11
N LYS A 63 -1.12 -15.39 -19.72
CA LYS A 63 -2.20 -16.38 -19.68
C LYS A 63 -1.76 -17.76 -20.13
N GLU A 64 -0.89 -17.84 -21.13
CA GLU A 64 -0.34 -19.11 -21.61
C GLU A 64 0.44 -19.83 -20.50
N THR A 65 1.33 -19.12 -19.79
CA THR A 65 2.07 -19.69 -18.66
C THR A 65 1.15 -20.06 -17.51
N TRP A 66 0.13 -19.26 -17.23
CA TRP A 66 -0.89 -19.58 -16.23
C TRP A 66 -1.62 -20.88 -16.57
N LEU A 67 -2.17 -20.99 -17.79
CA LEU A 67 -2.87 -22.19 -18.25
C LEU A 67 -1.97 -23.43 -18.22
N LYS A 68 -0.72 -23.31 -18.65
CA LYS A 68 0.28 -24.40 -18.57
C LYS A 68 0.57 -24.81 -17.13
N THR A 69 0.66 -23.86 -16.21
CA THR A 69 0.91 -24.15 -14.78
C THR A 69 -0.21 -24.97 -14.16
N TYR A 70 -1.45 -24.73 -14.59
CA TYR A 70 -2.65 -25.41 -14.11
C TYR A 70 -3.24 -26.43 -15.11
N GLU A 71 -2.47 -26.86 -16.11
CA GLU A 71 -2.90 -27.87 -17.09
C GLU A 71 -3.12 -29.25 -16.41
N GLY A 72 -2.38 -29.50 -15.32
CA GLY A 72 -2.53 -30.69 -14.51
C GLY A 72 -3.83 -30.72 -13.72
N HIS A 73 -4.29 -31.94 -13.39
CA HIS A 73 -5.46 -32.11 -12.54
C HIS A 73 -5.15 -31.70 -11.09
N VAL A 74 -5.83 -30.66 -10.59
CA VAL A 74 -5.81 -30.30 -9.17
C VAL A 74 -6.76 -31.22 -8.43
N ASN A 75 -6.21 -32.26 -7.81
CA ASN A 75 -6.99 -33.16 -6.95
C ASN A 75 -7.55 -32.35 -5.77
N THR A 76 -8.86 -32.40 -5.59
CA THR A 76 -9.46 -31.87 -4.36
C THR A 76 -9.00 -32.72 -3.19
N VAL A 77 -8.83 -32.07 -2.03
CA VAL A 77 -8.68 -32.82 -0.80
C VAL A 77 -10.03 -33.49 -0.53
N GLY A 78 -10.03 -34.83 -0.44
CA GLY A 78 -11.24 -35.59 -0.17
C GLY A 78 -11.84 -35.30 1.21
N ASP A 79 -12.99 -35.88 1.52
CA ASP A 79 -13.63 -35.70 2.82
C ASP A 79 -12.70 -36.07 3.97
N GLN A 80 -12.57 -35.18 4.96
CA GLN A 80 -11.70 -35.38 6.12
C GLN A 80 -11.99 -36.68 6.89
N LYS A 81 -13.25 -37.15 6.86
CA LYS A 81 -13.67 -38.41 7.49
C LYS A 81 -13.02 -39.65 6.85
N LEU A 82 -12.54 -39.54 5.63
CA LEU A 82 -11.92 -40.62 4.85
C LEU A 82 -10.39 -40.58 4.93
N TRP A 83 -9.80 -39.60 5.60
CA TRP A 83 -8.35 -39.48 5.70
C TRP A 83 -7.81 -40.55 6.64
N ASP A 84 -6.86 -41.35 6.15
CA ASP A 84 -6.08 -42.26 6.98
C ASP A 84 -4.92 -41.48 7.63
N ILE A 85 -5.16 -40.98 8.84
CA ILE A 85 -4.18 -40.17 9.59
C ILE A 85 -3.49 -41.08 10.61
N PRO A 86 -2.17 -41.32 10.50
CA PRO A 86 -1.43 -42.16 11.44
C PRO A 86 -1.59 -41.69 12.88
N GLN A 87 -1.64 -42.65 13.82
CA GLN A 87 -1.81 -42.37 15.26
C GLN A 87 -0.75 -41.39 15.79
N SER A 88 0.49 -41.47 15.28
CA SER A 88 1.58 -40.57 15.65
C SER A 88 1.27 -39.10 15.35
N VAL A 89 0.66 -38.82 14.19
CA VAL A 89 0.26 -37.47 13.77
C VAL A 89 -0.98 -37.02 14.53
N GLN A 90 -1.97 -37.89 14.74
CA GLN A 90 -3.14 -37.54 15.55
C GLN A 90 -2.78 -37.20 17.00
N SER A 91 -1.74 -37.85 17.55
CA SER A 91 -1.25 -37.60 18.90
C SER A 91 -0.35 -36.37 19.02
N GLU A 92 0.09 -35.79 17.89
CA GLU A 92 0.99 -34.64 17.87
C GLU A 92 0.20 -33.35 18.09
N ILE A 93 0.38 -32.73 19.25
CA ILE A 93 -0.20 -31.43 19.56
C ILE A 93 0.77 -30.35 19.07
N THR A 94 0.50 -29.76 17.90
CA THR A 94 1.22 -28.58 17.43
C THR A 94 0.82 -27.37 18.26
N LYS A 95 1.67 -27.00 19.23
CA LYS A 95 1.47 -25.77 20.00
C LYS A 95 1.91 -24.58 19.13
N PRO A 96 1.23 -23.42 19.23
CA PRO A 96 1.80 -22.19 18.71
C PRO A 96 3.18 -21.96 19.35
N PRO A 97 4.09 -21.22 18.69
CA PRO A 97 5.38 -20.87 19.27
C PRO A 97 5.18 -20.29 20.67
N ASP A 98 6.08 -20.65 21.60
CA ASP A 98 6.09 -20.01 22.92
C ASP A 98 6.46 -18.54 22.73
N VAL A 99 5.45 -17.68 22.75
CA VAL A 99 5.63 -16.23 22.69
C VAL A 99 5.54 -15.68 24.11
N GLU A 100 6.63 -15.12 24.62
CA GLU A 100 6.59 -14.31 25.84
C GLU A 100 5.75 -13.05 25.56
N ILE A 101 4.50 -13.03 26.06
CA ILE A 101 3.68 -11.83 26.04
C ILE A 101 4.27 -10.86 27.08
N LEU A 102 5.12 -9.96 26.62
CA LEU A 102 5.58 -8.84 27.45
C LEU A 102 4.36 -8.04 27.89
N GLN A 103 4.21 -7.82 29.20
CA GLN A 103 3.20 -6.91 29.71
C GLN A 103 3.43 -5.53 29.08
N GLY A 104 2.55 -5.17 28.14
CA GLY A 104 2.61 -3.88 27.47
C GLY A 104 2.61 -2.74 28.48
N ARG A 105 3.06 -1.57 28.04
CA ARG A 105 3.11 -0.36 28.88
C ARG A 105 1.76 -0.14 29.55
N ARG A 106 1.72 -0.07 30.89
CA ARG A 106 0.51 0.29 31.64
C ARG A 106 -0.09 1.57 31.06
N GLN A 107 -1.39 1.53 30.73
CA GLN A 107 -2.11 2.69 30.24
C GLN A 107 -2.06 3.80 31.31
N LYS A 108 -1.53 4.99 30.96
CA LYS A 108 -1.46 6.14 31.88
C LYS A 108 -2.82 6.80 32.11
N LYS A 109 -3.79 6.56 31.23
CA LYS A 109 -5.13 7.13 31.29
C LYS A 109 -6.14 6.01 31.20
N ARG A 110 -7.16 6.06 32.06
CA ARG A 110 -8.34 5.20 31.99
C ARG A 110 -9.04 5.44 30.64
N HIS A 111 -9.45 4.37 29.98
CA HIS A 111 -10.36 4.47 28.85
C HIS A 111 -11.73 4.91 29.36
N ILE A 112 -12.21 6.07 28.91
CA ILE A 112 -13.51 6.62 29.27
C ILE A 112 -14.54 5.95 28.36
N PRO A 113 -15.47 5.14 28.88
CA PRO A 113 -16.53 4.54 28.08
C PRO A 113 -17.50 5.61 27.56
N VAL A 114 -18.15 5.34 26.43
CA VAL A 114 -19.09 6.26 25.76
C VAL A 114 -20.23 6.72 26.69
N THR A 115 -20.57 5.92 27.69
CA THR A 115 -21.61 6.19 28.69
C THR A 115 -21.21 7.21 29.76
N GLU A 116 -19.91 7.52 29.90
CA GLU A 116 -19.38 8.45 30.90
C GLU A 116 -19.16 9.82 30.24
N SER A 117 -20.06 10.78 30.48
CA SER A 117 -19.94 12.13 29.97
C SER A 117 -18.87 12.91 30.74
N VAL A 118 -17.68 12.98 30.18
CA VAL A 118 -16.61 13.81 30.73
C VAL A 118 -16.80 15.23 30.20
N SER A 119 -16.90 16.21 31.10
CA SER A 119 -16.95 17.63 30.75
C SER A 119 -15.70 18.01 29.94
N PHE A 120 -15.86 18.15 28.63
CA PHE A 120 -14.81 18.67 27.77
C PHE A 120 -14.54 20.11 28.21
N LYS A 121 -13.35 20.35 28.78
CA LYS A 121 -12.89 21.70 29.08
C LYS A 121 -12.94 22.49 27.77
N SER A 122 -13.84 23.45 27.71
CA SER A 122 -14.02 24.28 26.54
C SER A 122 -12.73 25.03 26.26
N THR A 123 -12.24 24.93 25.01
CA THR A 123 -10.97 25.56 24.64
C THR A 123 -11.14 27.08 24.69
N LYS A 124 -10.40 27.73 25.59
CA LYS A 124 -10.33 29.20 25.68
C LYS A 124 -9.17 29.68 24.82
N CYS A 125 -9.43 30.63 23.94
CA CYS A 125 -8.40 31.23 23.12
C CYS A 125 -7.46 32.06 24.02
N SER A 126 -6.15 31.75 24.02
CA SER A 126 -5.18 32.50 24.81
C SER A 126 -4.95 33.94 24.33
N ARG A 127 -5.44 34.31 23.12
CA ARG A 127 -5.39 35.68 22.59
C ARG A 127 -6.59 36.53 23.00
N CYS A 128 -7.80 36.12 22.61
CA CYS A 128 -9.02 36.92 22.85
C CYS A 128 -9.80 36.48 24.10
N LYS A 129 -9.35 35.44 24.80
CA LYS A 129 -9.96 34.86 26.02
C LYS A 129 -11.38 34.31 25.83
N GLN A 130 -11.92 34.33 24.61
CA GLN A 130 -13.22 33.75 24.27
C GLN A 130 -13.16 32.23 24.14
N VAL A 131 -14.29 31.60 24.42
CA VAL A 131 -14.46 30.14 24.41
C VAL A 131 -14.91 29.69 23.02
N GLY A 132 -14.49 28.50 22.59
CA GLY A 132 -14.98 27.85 21.35
C GLY A 132 -14.01 27.86 20.18
N HIS A 133 -12.84 28.47 20.33
CA HIS A 133 -11.76 28.41 19.35
C HIS A 133 -10.39 28.50 20.03
N ASN A 134 -9.33 28.10 19.34
CA ASN A 134 -7.97 28.14 19.85
C ASN A 134 -7.19 29.35 19.28
N ARG A 135 -5.98 29.60 19.78
CA ARG A 135 -5.14 30.73 19.34
C ARG A 135 -4.91 30.76 17.82
N THR A 136 -4.85 29.59 17.17
CA THR A 136 -4.56 29.43 15.75
C THR A 136 -5.75 29.72 14.84
N THR A 137 -6.98 29.51 15.32
CA THR A 137 -8.23 29.80 14.58
C THR A 137 -8.90 31.10 15.03
N CYS A 138 -8.20 31.91 15.84
CA CYS A 138 -8.69 33.19 16.32
C CYS A 138 -8.73 34.23 15.19
N LEU A 139 -9.94 34.70 14.86
CA LEU A 139 -10.18 35.74 13.86
C LEU A 139 -9.59 37.11 14.26
N SER A 140 -9.35 37.34 15.55
CA SER A 140 -8.66 38.53 16.06
C SER A 140 -7.14 38.48 15.90
N SER A 141 -6.59 37.54 15.11
CA SER A 141 -5.16 37.44 14.86
C SER A 141 -4.73 38.53 13.87
N PRO A 142 -3.75 39.41 14.20
CA PRO A 142 -3.28 40.46 13.29
C PRO A 142 -2.55 39.93 12.03
N ALA A 143 -2.32 38.62 11.94
CA ALA A 143 -1.95 37.93 10.71
C ALA A 143 -2.50 36.49 10.72
N PRO A 144 -2.98 35.94 9.58
CA PRO A 144 -3.22 34.51 9.43
C PRO A 144 -1.93 33.73 9.66
N TYR A 145 -1.95 32.71 10.51
CA TYR A 145 -0.77 31.87 10.75
C TYR A 145 -0.54 30.96 9.52
N PRO A 146 0.67 30.92 8.92
CA PRO A 146 0.93 30.26 7.63
C PRO A 146 0.66 28.74 7.61
N TYR A 147 0.40 28.11 8.76
CA TYR A 147 0.17 26.68 8.89
C TYR A 147 -1.31 26.26 8.97
N SER A 148 -2.28 27.18 9.05
CA SER A 148 -3.68 26.80 9.33
C SER A 148 -4.43 26.10 8.17
N LYS A 149 -3.83 25.95 6.99
CA LYS A 149 -4.48 25.35 5.80
C LYS A 149 -4.01 23.92 5.45
N LYS A 150 -3.22 23.24 6.29
CA LYS A 150 -2.58 21.97 5.86
C LYS A 150 -3.28 20.67 6.30
N HIS A 151 -4.46 20.67 6.94
CA HIS A 151 -4.94 19.45 7.61
C HIS A 151 -6.44 19.08 7.54
N THR A 152 -7.20 19.55 6.55
CA THR A 152 -8.61 19.12 6.38
C THR A 152 -8.94 18.47 5.03
N GLU A 153 -7.94 17.92 4.34
CA GLU A 153 -8.18 17.15 3.10
C GLU A 153 -7.32 15.89 2.96
N LYS A 154 -6.63 15.46 4.03
CA LYS A 154 -5.66 14.37 3.97
C LYS A 154 -6.14 13.00 4.46
N TYR A 155 -7.35 12.88 5.05
CA TYR A 155 -7.80 11.64 5.68
C TYR A 155 -9.31 11.39 5.57
N SER A 156 -9.90 11.66 4.41
CA SER A 156 -11.25 11.16 4.10
C SER A 156 -11.38 10.51 2.72
N ASN A 157 -10.36 10.56 1.85
CA ASN A 157 -10.38 9.90 0.54
C ASN A 157 -9.00 9.35 0.16
N PHE A 158 -8.51 8.36 0.90
CA PHE A 158 -7.47 7.45 0.40
C PHE A 158 -7.90 6.02 0.75
N SER A 159 -8.84 5.48 -0.03
CA SER A 159 -8.61 4.13 -0.51
C SER A 159 -7.26 4.17 -1.24
N ASN A 160 -6.33 3.31 -0.86
CA ASN A 160 -4.98 3.30 -1.43
C ASN A 160 -5.12 2.96 -2.94
N PRO A 161 -5.01 3.92 -3.88
CA PRO A 161 -5.45 3.69 -5.27
C PRO A 161 -4.53 2.72 -6.02
N TRP A 162 -3.36 2.43 -5.46
CA TRP A 162 -2.27 1.74 -6.15
C TRP A 162 -2.26 0.23 -5.92
N SER A 163 -2.99 -0.29 -4.91
CA SER A 163 -3.34 -1.72 -4.87
C SER A 163 -4.36 -2.06 -5.95
N GLU A 164 -5.26 -1.12 -6.30
CA GLU A 164 -6.19 -1.29 -7.41
C GLU A 164 -5.49 -1.23 -8.77
N PHE A 165 -4.44 -0.43 -8.97
CA PHE A 165 -3.66 -0.48 -10.22
C PHE A 165 -2.85 -1.78 -10.39
N ARG A 166 -2.34 -2.37 -9.30
CA ARG A 166 -1.71 -3.71 -9.34
C ARG A 166 -2.73 -4.78 -9.70
N LEU A 167 -3.95 -4.69 -9.15
CA LEU A 167 -5.05 -5.57 -9.52
C LEU A 167 -5.51 -5.32 -10.96
N SER A 168 -5.65 -4.07 -11.41
CA SER A 168 -6.04 -3.70 -12.77
C SER A 168 -5.03 -4.20 -13.81
N LEU A 169 -3.72 -4.08 -13.56
CA LEU A 169 -2.71 -4.66 -14.44
C LEU A 169 -2.77 -6.18 -14.45
N LEU A 170 -3.05 -6.83 -13.31
CA LEU A 170 -3.26 -8.27 -13.27
C LEU A 170 -4.55 -8.68 -14.01
N TYR A 171 -5.63 -7.90 -13.93
CA TYR A 171 -6.88 -8.11 -14.67
C TYR A 171 -6.68 -7.88 -16.18
N ASP A 172 -6.00 -6.81 -16.60
CA ASP A 172 -5.65 -6.53 -18.00
C ASP A 172 -4.74 -7.63 -18.58
N ILE A 173 -3.85 -8.20 -17.77
CA ILE A 173 -3.01 -9.34 -18.13
C ILE A 173 -3.82 -10.65 -18.20
N PHE A 174 -4.84 -10.84 -17.36
CA PHE A 174 -5.70 -12.03 -17.36
C PHE A 174 -6.79 -12.00 -18.44
N GLU A 175 -7.20 -10.83 -18.91
CA GLU A 175 -8.24 -10.65 -19.94
C GLU A 175 -7.71 -10.65 -21.38
N MET A 176 -6.38 -10.68 -21.61
CA MET A 176 -5.76 -11.01 -22.90
C MET A 176 -5.62 -12.54 -23.06
#